data_AF-A0A7Y5DMH2-F1
#
_entry.id   AF-A0A7Y5DMH2-F1
#
_cell.length_a   1.000
_cell.length_b   1.000
_cell.length_c   1.000
_cell.angle_alpha   90.00
_cell.angle_beta   90.00
_cell.angle_gamma   90.00
#
_symmetry.space_group_name_H-M   'P 1'
#
loop_
_entity.id
_entity.type
_entity.pdbx_description
1 polymer ?
#
loop_
_entity_poly.entity_id
_entity_poly.type
_entity_poly.pdbx_seq_one_letter_code
_entity_poly.pdbx_strand_id
1 'polypeptide(L)' 'MIIACPACATRYAVPDSAIGVEGRTVRCAKCRHSWFQDGPALAAAPPPAPPPVSDPE' A
#
# COMPACT_ATOMS: atom_id res chain seq x y z
N MET A 1 8.45 -7.86 3.40
CA MET A 1 7.89 -6.59 3.97
C MET A 1 7.15 -6.81 5.30
N ILE A 2 6.85 -5.74 6.05
CA ILE A 2 5.99 -5.79 7.24
C ILE A 2 4.69 -5.04 6.94
N ILE A 3 3.55 -5.69 7.16
CA ILE A 3 2.22 -5.10 6.99
C ILE A 3 1.56 -4.87 8.34
N ALA A 4 0.72 -3.85 8.46
CA ALA A 4 -0.08 -3.59 9.65
C ALA A 4 -1.56 -3.72 9.34
N CYS A 5 -2.32 -4.36 10.24
CA CYS A 5 -3.77 -4.42 10.11
C CYS A 5 -4.38 -3.04 10.44
N PRO A 6 -5.18 -2.44 9.54
CA PRO A 6 -5.78 -1.13 9.78
C PRO A 6 -6.84 -1.15 10.90
N ALA A 7 -7.43 -2.31 11.19
CA ALA A 7 -8.48 -2.43 12.20
C ALA A 7 -7.96 -2.63 13.64
N CYS A 8 -6.76 -3.20 13.83
CA CYS A 8 -6.23 -3.54 15.16
C CYS A 8 -4.74 -3.23 15.36
N ALA A 9 -4.12 -2.55 14.40
CA ALA A 9 -2.71 -2.15 14.39
C ALA A 9 -1.70 -3.31 14.60
N THR A 10 -2.13 -4.56 14.43
CA THR A 10 -1.25 -5.73 14.57
C THR A 10 -0.32 -5.82 13.36
N ARG A 11 0.98 -5.98 13.61
CA ARG A 11 2.03 -6.08 12.59
C ARG A 11 2.29 -7.54 12.23
N TYR A 12 2.43 -7.82 10.93
CA TYR A 12 2.75 -9.14 10.40
C TYR A 12 3.95 -9.05 9.47
N ALA A 13 4.93 -9.93 9.67
CA ALA A 13 6.03 -10.11 8.74
C ALA A 13 5.57 -11.06 7.63
N VAL A 14 5.56 -10.58 6.38
CA VAL A 14 5.17 -11.37 5.22
C VAL A 14 6.25 -11.26 4.14
N PRO A 15 6.59 -12.38 3.48
CA PRO A 15 7.53 -12.34 2.36
C PRO A 15 6.90 -11.55 1.21
N ASP A 16 7.72 -10.73 0.55
CA ASP A 16 7.28 -9.85 -0.55
C ASP A 16 6.67 -10.66 -1.71
N SER A 17 7.15 -11.88 -1.94
CA SER A 17 6.60 -12.83 -2.91
C SER A 17 5.16 -13.26 -2.61
N ALA A 18 4.68 -13.17 -1.35
CA ALA A 18 3.32 -13.55 -0.99
C ALA A 18 2.29 -12.46 -1.33
N ILE A 19 2.71 -11.19 -1.34
CA ILE A 19 1.89 -10.05 -1.79
C ILE A 19 2.04 -9.90 -3.31
N GLY A 20 3.26 -10.01 -3.83
CA GLY A 20 3.55 -9.74 -5.24
C GLY A 20 3.58 -8.25 -5.56
N VAL A 21 4.11 -7.90 -6.74
CA VAL A 21 4.24 -6.50 -7.18
C VAL A 21 2.90 -5.84 -7.50
N GLU A 22 1.90 -6.63 -7.89
CA GLU A 22 0.54 -6.15 -8.17
C GLU A 22 -0.28 -5.85 -6.89
N GLY A 23 0.21 -6.28 -5.72
CA GLY A 23 -0.55 -6.24 -4.49
C GLY A 23 -1.49 -7.44 -4.31
N ARG A 24 -2.01 -7.61 -3.10
CA ARG A 24 -2.88 -8.72 -2.74
C ARG A 24 -3.83 -8.38 -1.61
N THR A 25 -5.03 -8.95 -1.64
CA THR A 25 -5.94 -8.97 -0.50
C THR A 25 -5.44 -9.90 0.60
N VAL A 26 -5.14 -9.34 1.76
CA VAL A 26 -4.67 -10.06 2.95
C VAL A 26 -5.74 -10.08 4.03
N ARG A 27 -5.62 -11.02 4.98
CA ARG A 27 -6.55 -11.16 6.11
C ARG A 27 -5.80 -11.18 7.44
N CYS A 28 -6.29 -10.41 8.41
CA CYS A 28 -5.73 -10.35 9.74
C CYS A 28 -6.06 -11.63 10.51
N ALA A 29 -5.06 -12.32 11.04
CA ALA A 29 -5.27 -13.52 11.86
C ALA A 29 -5.92 -13.21 13.23
N LYS A 30 -5.80 -11.97 13.73
CA LYS A 30 -6.32 -11.57 15.04
C LYS A 30 -7.79 -11.15 14.99
N CYS A 31 -8.13 -10.20 14.13
CA CYS A 31 -9.49 -9.66 14.03
C CYS A 31 -10.28 -10.14 12.81
N ARG A 32 -9.67 -10.91 11.89
CA ARG A 32 -10.28 -11.41 10.64
C ARG A 32 -10.70 -10.32 9.64
N HIS A 33 -10.26 -9.08 9.85
CA HIS A 33 -10.41 -8.01 8.88
C HIS A 33 -9.59 -8.30 7.62
N SER A 34 -10.22 -8.18 6.46
CA SER A 34 -9.58 -8.35 5.15
C SER A 34 -9.41 -6.98 4.50
N TRP A 35 -8.23 -6.72 3.95
CA TRP A 35 -7.94 -5.47 3.25
C TRP A 35 -6.93 -5.71 2.12
N PHE A 36 -6.84 -4.78 1.18
CA PHE A 36 -5.86 -4.84 0.10
C PHE A 36 -4.51 -4.31 0.60
N GLN A 37 -3.44 -5.07 0.38
CA GLN A 37 -2.08 -4.59 0.56
C GLN A 37 -1.42 -4.41 -0.79
N ASP A 38 -0.97 -3.19 -1.04
CA ASP A 38 -0.17 -2.86 -2.19
C ASP A 38 1.15 -3.64 -2.15
N GLY A 39 1.63 -4.03 -3.33
CA GLY A 39 2.96 -4.60 -3.46
C GLY A 39 4.02 -3.63 -2.95
N PRO A 40 5.23 -4.12 -2.62
CA PRO A 40 6.35 -3.23 -2.35
C PRO A 40 6.49 -2.29 -3.55
N ALA A 41 6.19 -1.01 -3.33
CA ALA A 41 6.16 -0.02 -4.40
C ALA A 41 7.55 0.05 -5.02
N LEU A 42 7.71 -0.58 -6.19
CA LEU A 42 8.79 -0.29 -7.13
C LEU A 42 8.52 1.12 -7.64
N ALA A 43 8.83 2.12 -6.80
CA ALA A 43 8.75 3.55 -7.05
C ALA A 43 8.02 3.89 -8.36
N ALA A 44 6.69 3.73 -8.39
CA ALA A 44 5.91 4.40 -9.41
C ALA A 44 6.19 5.87 -9.15
N ALA A 45 6.93 6.50 -10.07
CA ALA A 45 7.27 7.90 -10.01
C ALA A 45 6.00 8.67 -9.59
N PRO A 46 6.11 9.64 -8.66
CA PRO A 46 4.95 10.43 -8.28
C PRO A 46 4.27 10.91 -9.57
N PRO A 47 2.92 10.84 -9.67
CA PRO A 47 2.25 11.40 -10.83
C PRO A 47 2.78 12.82 -11.02
N PRO A 48 3.15 13.24 -12.25
CA PRO A 48 3.68 14.56 -12.46
C PRO A 48 2.68 15.54 -11.84
N ALA A 49 3.14 16.29 -10.84
CA ALA A 49 2.34 17.34 -10.24
C ALA A 49 1.83 18.20 -11.41
N PRO A 50 0.52 18.52 -11.47
CA PRO A 50 0.04 19.43 -12.50
C PRO A 50 0.89 20.70 -12.41
N PRO A 51 1.36 21.24 -13.55
CA PRO A 51 2.15 22.47 -13.51
C PRO A 51 1.33 23.52 -12.75
N PRO A 52 1.97 24.33 -11.89
CA PRO A 52 1.27 25.47 -11.33
C PRO A 52 0.75 26.26 -12.52
N VAL A 53 -0.57 26.33 -12.65
CA VAL A 53 -1.22 27.31 -13.52
C VAL A 53 -0.83 28.66 -12.93
N SER A 54 0.30 29.18 -13.41
CA SER A 54 0.54 30.61 -13.39
C SER A 54 -0.56 31.19 -14.25
N ASP A 55 -1.52 31.80 -13.59
CA ASP A 55 -2.49 32.70 -14.20
C ASP A 55 -1.79 34.07 -14.33
N PRO A 56 -1.34 34.48 -15.53
CA PRO A 56 -1.07 35.88 -15.78
C PRO A 56 -2.40 36.59 -16.06
N GLU A 57 -2.76 37.44 -15.09
CA GLU A 57 -3.60 38.66 -15.10
C GLU A 57 -4.32 39.07 -16.40
#